data_AF-A0A7J5EWT5-F1
#
_entry.id   AF-A0A7J5EWT5-F1
#
_cell.length_a   1.000
_cell.length_b   1.000
_cell.length_c   1.000
_cell.angle_alpha   90.00
_cell.angle_beta   90.00
_cell.angle_gamma   90.00
#
_symmetry.space_group_name_H-M   'P 1'
#
loop_
_entity.id
_entity.type
_entity.pdbx_description
1 polymer ?
#
loop_
_entity_poly.entity_id
_entity_poly.type
_entity_poly.pdbx_seq_one_letter_code
_entity_poly.pdbx_strand_id
1 'polypeptide(L)'
;MSRLASMAAFAAMACGAACGGAGADDPFTQDMKMICAAGQGRDDLPPEMRRVEALKSIADKVKTPEAARFMAGFASISPRERAAYVKGALEKAKLSRCPLLDQW
;
A
#
# COMPACT_ATOMS: atom_id res chain seq x y z
N MET A 1 -58.36 21.48 -2.94
CA MET A 1 -57.64 22.78 -2.94
C MET A 1 -56.29 22.50 -2.26
N SER A 2 -55.25 22.10 -3.00
CA SER A 2 -54.23 23.01 -3.59
C SER A 2 -53.59 23.85 -2.49
N ARG A 3 -52.31 23.74 -2.12
CA ARG A 3 -51.09 24.02 -2.91
C ARG A 3 -49.85 23.59 -2.09
N LEU A 4 -48.91 22.85 -2.70
CA LEU A 4 -47.53 23.26 -3.02
C LEU A 4 -46.51 23.39 -1.86
N ALA A 5 -45.39 22.69 -2.07
CA ALA A 5 -44.00 23.11 -1.80
C ALA A 5 -43.48 23.07 -0.35
N SER A 6 -42.59 22.11 -0.09
CA SER A 6 -41.16 22.47 0.07
C SER A 6 -40.28 21.25 -0.14
N MET A 7 -39.37 21.41 -1.10
CA MET A 7 -38.19 20.58 -1.32
C MET A 7 -37.19 20.76 -0.16
N ALA A 8 -36.24 19.83 -0.14
CA ALA A 8 -34.83 20.03 0.24
C ALA A 8 -34.44 19.75 1.70
N ALA A 9 -33.72 18.63 1.82
CA ALA A 9 -32.38 18.54 2.38
C ALA A 9 -32.14 19.05 3.80
N PHE A 10 -31.93 18.11 4.73
CA PHE A 10 -30.97 18.30 5.80
C PHE A 10 -29.98 17.14 5.80
N ALA A 11 -28.84 17.41 5.15
CA ALA A 11 -27.59 16.74 5.45
C ALA A 11 -27.14 17.16 6.86
N ALA A 12 -26.90 16.17 7.71
CA ALA A 12 -26.02 16.25 8.86
C ALA A 12 -25.51 14.81 9.03
N MET A 13 -24.32 14.38 8.62
CA MET A 13 -23.00 15.02 8.55
C MET A 13 -22.71 15.91 9.75
N ALA A 14 -22.43 15.27 10.89
CA ALA A 14 -21.21 15.52 11.64
C ALA A 14 -21.08 14.57 12.83
N CYS A 15 -19.82 14.41 13.26
CA CYS A 15 -19.38 13.92 14.57
C CYS A 15 -19.12 12.42 14.72
N GLY A 16 -18.16 11.94 13.93
CA GLY A 16 -17.13 11.02 14.43
C GLY A 16 -15.76 11.68 14.27
N ALA A 17 -15.47 12.68 15.11
CA ALA A 17 -14.18 13.35 15.12
C ALA A 17 -13.15 12.51 15.89
N ALA A 18 -12.18 11.96 15.16
CA ALA A 18 -10.80 11.80 15.62
C ALA A 18 -9.95 12.45 14.50
N CYS A 19 -9.71 13.76 14.55
CA CYS A 19 -8.51 14.35 15.14
C CYS A 19 -7.22 13.70 14.61
N GLY A 20 -6.56 14.33 13.63
CA GLY A 20 -5.25 13.90 13.13
C GLY A 20 -5.12 14.00 11.60
N GLY A 21 -5.02 15.22 11.08
CA GLY A 21 -4.71 15.45 9.67
C GLY A 21 -3.28 15.02 9.34
N ALA A 22 -3.14 13.83 8.79
CA ALA A 22 -2.20 13.47 7.75
C ALA A 22 -3.00 12.60 6.79
N GLY A 23 -3.13 13.00 5.52
CA GLY A 23 -4.03 12.34 4.56
C GLY A 23 -3.85 10.82 4.61
N ALA A 24 -4.93 10.10 4.90
CA ALA A 24 -4.90 8.65 4.91
C ALA A 24 -4.43 8.18 3.53
N ASP A 25 -3.33 7.43 3.50
CA ASP A 25 -2.80 6.84 2.27
C ASP A 25 -3.89 6.06 1.55
N ASP A 26 -3.90 6.09 0.21
CA ASP A 26 -4.76 5.19 -0.54
C ASP A 26 -4.35 3.72 -0.29
N PRO A 27 -5.27 2.75 -0.51
CA PRO A 27 -5.01 1.35 -0.17
C PRO A 27 -3.76 0.75 -0.82
N PHE A 28 -3.40 1.17 -2.05
CA PHE A 28 -2.18 0.70 -2.70
C PHE A 28 -0.93 1.27 -2.03
N THR A 29 -0.95 2.57 -1.68
CA THR A 29 0.14 3.19 -0.92
C THR A 29 0.34 2.53 0.44
N GLN A 30 -0.74 2.12 1.13
CA GLN A 30 -0.65 1.36 2.38
C GLN A 30 0.01 -0.01 2.18
N ASP A 31 -0.42 -0.75 1.15
CA ASP A 31 0.19 -2.05 0.80
C ASP A 31 1.67 -1.89 0.42
N MET A 32 2.03 -0.86 -0.35
CA MET A 32 3.43 -0.60 -0.73
C MET A 32 4.30 -0.25 0.48
N LYS A 33 3.80 0.56 1.43
CA LYS A 33 4.49 0.82 2.70
C LYS A 33 4.71 -0.48 3.47
N MET A 34 3.70 -1.34 3.53
CA MET A 34 3.79 -2.64 4.20
C MET A 34 4.81 -3.56 3.51
N ILE A 35 4.80 -3.64 2.18
CA ILE A 35 5.78 -4.41 1.38
C ILE A 35 7.21 -3.91 1.67
N CYS A 36 7.44 -2.60 1.66
CA CYS A 36 8.77 -2.05 1.89
C CYS A 36 9.24 -2.16 3.35
N ALA A 37 8.31 -2.29 4.29
CA ALA A 37 8.59 -2.57 5.69
C ALA A 37 8.73 -4.07 6.00
N ALA A 38 8.31 -4.95 5.09
CA ALA A 38 8.36 -6.38 5.32
C ALA A 38 9.82 -6.86 5.45
N GLY A 39 10.09 -7.63 6.50
CA GLY A 39 11.45 -8.10 6.84
C GLY A 39 12.30 -7.11 7.64
N GLN A 40 11.83 -5.88 7.88
CA GLN A 40 12.50 -4.98 8.84
C GLN A 40 12.39 -5.54 10.27
N GLY A 41 13.45 -5.36 11.07
CA GLY A 41 13.50 -5.82 12.45
C GLY A 41 13.67 -7.34 12.61
N ARG A 42 14.09 -8.05 11.56
CA ARG A 42 14.41 -9.49 11.59
C ARG A 42 15.90 -9.77 11.42
N ASP A 43 16.76 -8.93 11.98
CA ASP A 43 18.22 -9.05 11.90
C ASP A 43 18.77 -10.31 12.60
N ASP A 44 17.92 -10.99 13.37
CA ASP A 44 18.15 -12.30 13.98
C ASP A 44 18.21 -13.44 12.94
N LEU A 45 17.68 -13.23 11.73
CA LEU A 45 17.60 -14.26 10.70
C LEU A 45 18.65 -14.08 9.58
N PRO A 46 19.14 -15.19 8.99
CA PRO A 46 19.92 -15.15 7.77
C PRO A 46 19.19 -14.42 6.61
N PRO A 47 19.92 -13.79 5.68
CA PRO A 47 19.33 -12.99 4.59
C PRO A 47 18.28 -13.72 3.73
N GLU A 48 18.45 -15.03 3.50
CA GLU A 48 17.47 -15.82 2.75
C GLU A 48 16.17 -16.03 3.55
N MET A 49 16.29 -16.37 4.84
CA MET A 49 15.13 -16.56 5.72
C MET A 49 14.36 -15.25 5.94
N ARG A 50 15.07 -14.12 6.06
CA ARG A 50 14.44 -12.78 6.11
C ARG A 50 13.56 -12.52 4.89
N ARG A 51 14.05 -12.86 3.70
CA ARG A 51 13.31 -12.68 2.43
C ARG A 51 12.10 -13.59 2.37
N VAL A 52 12.22 -14.86 2.76
CA VAL A 52 11.09 -15.79 2.79
C VAL A 52 9.99 -15.32 3.76
N GLU A 53 10.37 -14.90 4.97
CA GLU A 53 9.42 -14.40 5.97
C GLU A 53 8.78 -13.07 5.54
N ALA A 54 9.53 -12.18 4.88
CA ALA A 54 8.99 -10.97 4.29
C ALA A 54 7.94 -11.30 3.22
N LEU A 55 8.22 -12.25 2.32
CA LEU A 55 7.26 -12.69 1.30
C LEU A 55 5.99 -13.29 1.90
N LYS A 56 6.11 -14.13 2.94
CA LYS A 56 4.94 -14.66 3.67
C LYS A 56 4.11 -13.54 4.28
N SER A 57 4.76 -12.62 5.00
CA SER A 57 4.05 -11.47 5.60
C SER A 57 3.38 -10.60 4.54
N ILE A 58 3.96 -10.46 3.35
CA ILE A 58 3.34 -9.74 2.23
C ILE A 58 2.11 -10.50 1.74
N ALA A 59 2.23 -11.81 1.48
CA ALA A 59 1.12 -12.64 1.02
C ALA A 59 -0.08 -12.62 1.98
N ASP A 60 0.17 -12.60 3.29
CA ASP A 60 -0.89 -12.57 4.31
C ASP A 60 -1.56 -11.19 4.46
N LYS A 61 -0.85 -10.11 4.11
CA LYS A 61 -1.26 -8.73 4.45
C LYS A 61 -1.59 -7.85 3.26
N VAL A 62 -1.21 -8.20 2.03
CA VAL A 62 -1.59 -7.45 0.83
C VAL A 62 -3.10 -7.56 0.65
N LYS A 63 -3.78 -6.41 0.58
CA LYS A 63 -5.24 -6.36 0.47
C LYS A 63 -5.72 -5.95 -0.91
N THR A 64 -4.88 -5.29 -1.69
CA THR A 64 -5.26 -4.78 -3.00
C THR A 64 -4.84 -5.71 -4.14
N PRO A 65 -5.70 -5.87 -5.17
CA PRO A 65 -5.32 -6.62 -6.38
C PRO A 65 -4.18 -5.94 -7.14
N GLU A 66 -4.03 -4.62 -6.97
CA GLU A 66 -2.94 -3.87 -7.57
C GLU A 66 -1.59 -4.26 -6.95
N ALA A 67 -1.47 -4.26 -5.63
CA ALA A 67 -0.24 -4.68 -4.96
C ALA A 67 0.09 -6.17 -5.20
N ALA A 68 -0.93 -7.03 -5.30
CA ALA A 68 -0.73 -8.43 -5.67
C ALA A 68 -0.16 -8.58 -7.09
N ARG A 69 -0.70 -7.85 -8.07
CA ARG A 69 -0.17 -7.80 -9.44
C ARG A 69 1.23 -7.22 -9.48
N PHE A 70 1.51 -6.20 -8.67
CA PHE A 70 2.85 -5.64 -8.54
C PHE A 70 3.87 -6.68 -8.10
N MET A 71 3.58 -7.43 -7.02
CA MET A 71 4.49 -8.47 -6.53
C MET A 71 4.67 -9.62 -7.53
N ALA A 72 3.60 -10.03 -8.22
CA ALA A 72 3.67 -11.03 -9.28
C ALA A 72 4.52 -10.55 -10.48
N GLY A 73 4.36 -9.29 -10.87
CA GLY A 73 5.15 -8.66 -11.92
C GLY A 73 6.63 -8.58 -11.52
N PHE A 74 6.92 -8.15 -10.30
CA PHE A 74 8.29 -8.08 -9.77
C PHE A 74 8.99 -9.45 -9.79
N ALA A 75 8.29 -10.52 -9.43
CA ALA A 75 8.81 -11.88 -9.50
C ALA A 75 9.08 -12.37 -10.94
N SER A 76 8.33 -11.85 -11.91
CA SER A 76 8.39 -12.26 -13.32
C SER A 76 9.38 -11.45 -14.16
N ILE A 77 9.83 -10.29 -13.67
CA ILE A 77 10.72 -9.37 -14.39
C ILE A 77 12.19 -9.72 -14.15
N SER A 78 13.01 -9.53 -15.18
CA SER A 78 14.45 -9.77 -15.12
C SER A 78 15.14 -8.83 -14.12
N PRO A 79 16.24 -9.23 -13.46
CA PRO A 79 16.93 -8.37 -12.49
C PRO A 79 17.34 -6.99 -13.05
N ARG A 80 17.62 -6.92 -14.35
CA ARG A 80 18.01 -5.67 -15.04
C ARG A 80 16.86 -4.67 -15.15
N GLU A 81 15.62 -5.14 -15.18
CA GLU A 81 14.42 -4.33 -15.38
C GLU A 81 13.69 -4.03 -14.06
N ARG A 82 14.00 -4.76 -12.98
CA ARG A 82 13.36 -4.60 -11.66
C ARG A 82 13.44 -3.18 -11.13
N ALA A 83 14.59 -2.53 -11.25
CA ALA A 83 14.77 -1.16 -10.75
C ALA A 83 13.79 -0.16 -11.40
N ALA A 84 13.58 -0.27 -12.72
CA ALA A 84 12.63 0.59 -13.44
C ALA A 84 11.18 0.27 -13.06
N TYR A 85 10.86 -1.01 -12.90
CA TYR A 85 9.52 -1.46 -12.48
C TYR A 85 9.15 -0.98 -11.07
N VAL A 86 10.07 -1.11 -10.12
CA VAL A 86 9.88 -0.67 -8.73
C VAL A 86 9.73 0.84 -8.65
N LYS A 87 10.51 1.60 -9.44
CA LYS A 87 10.47 3.07 -9.42
C LYS A 87 9.06 3.63 -9.65
N GLY A 88 8.32 3.12 -10.64
CA GLY A 88 6.96 3.59 -10.93
C GLY A 88 5.98 3.34 -9.77
N ALA A 89 6.11 2.21 -9.10
CA ALA A 89 5.30 1.89 -7.91
C ALA A 89 5.66 2.79 -6.72
N LEU A 90 6.94 3.12 -6.53
CA LEU A 90 7.39 4.02 -5.47
C LEU A 90 6.93 5.46 -5.69
N GLU A 91 6.99 5.97 -6.93
CA GLU A 91 6.48 7.29 -7.27
C GLU A 91 4.98 7.40 -6.99
N LYS A 92 4.20 6.38 -7.38
CA LYS A 92 2.76 6.31 -7.09
C LYS A 92 2.48 6.29 -5.58
N ALA A 93 3.24 5.50 -4.83
CA ALA A 93 3.12 5.40 -3.38
C ALA A 93 3.78 6.55 -2.60
N LYS A 94 4.39 7.52 -3.30
CA LYS A 94 5.17 8.63 -2.72
C LYS A 94 6.26 8.15 -1.75
N LEU A 95 6.87 7.02 -2.07
CA LEU A 95 7.99 6.44 -1.34
C LEU A 95 9.30 6.78 -2.05
N SER A 96 10.32 7.14 -1.29
CA SER A 96 11.65 7.41 -1.84
C SER A 96 12.45 6.12 -2.10
N ARG A 97 12.16 5.04 -1.35
CA ARG A 97 12.94 3.81 -1.38
C ARG A 97 12.15 2.61 -0.84
N CYS A 98 12.55 1.41 -1.26
CA CYS A 98 12.01 0.14 -0.75
C CYS A 98 13.12 -0.85 -0.36
N PRO A 99 13.54 -0.88 0.92
CA PRO A 99 14.69 -1.67 1.37
C PRO A 99 14.57 -3.17 1.08
N LEU A 100 13.36 -3.73 1.04
CA LEU A 100 13.15 -5.13 0.70
C LEU A 100 13.44 -5.42 -0.76
N LEU A 101 12.93 -4.58 -1.67
CA LEU A 101 13.02 -4.81 -3.11
C LEU A 101 14.41 -4.45 -3.66
N ASP A 102 15.19 -3.63 -2.94
CA ASP A 102 16.58 -3.31 -3.28
C ASP A 102 17.55 -4.49 -3.05
N GLN A 103 17.12 -5.55 -2.35
CA GLN A 103 17.93 -6.72 -2.02
C GLN A 103 17.81 -7.86 -3.05
N TRP A 104 17.25 -7.57 -4.23
CA TRP A 104 16.83 -8.54 -5.26
C TRP A 104 17.38 -8.16 -6.64
#